data_AF-J9GQ34-F1
#
_entry.id   AF-J9GQ34-F1
#
_cell.length_a   1.000
_cell.length_b   1.000
_cell.length_c   1.000
_cell.angle_alpha   90.00
_cell.angle_beta   90.00
_cell.angle_gamma   90.00
#
_symmetry.space_group_name_H-M   'P 1'
#
loop_
_entity.id
_entity.type
_entity.pdbx_description
1 polymer ?
#
loop_
_entity_poly.entity_id
_entity_poly.type
_entity_poly.pdbx_seq_one_letter_code
_entity_poly.pdbx_strand_id
1 'polypeptide(L)'
;MKMSAKLDRLGAELAKARKKKAEWDAKVKDLERRYREEENSEIHEMVHAANLNPDQLSELLRMFAADMVPKPEVINSMNNEEEKQDEV
;
A
#
# COMPACT_ATOMS: atom_id res chain seq x y z
N MET A 1 -1.95 2.25 -52.47
CA MET A 1 -3.41 2.07 -52.60
C MET A 1 -4.09 3.01 -51.61
N LYS A 2 -5.04 3.84 -52.06
CA LYS A 2 -5.87 4.66 -51.15
C LYS A 2 -6.91 3.74 -50.52
N MET A 3 -6.94 3.66 -49.19
CA MET A 3 -8.01 3.01 -48.46
C MET A 3 -9.33 3.77 -48.69
N SER A 4 -10.47 3.11 -48.51
CA SER A 4 -11.76 3.80 -48.59
C SER A 4 -11.89 4.79 -47.44
N ALA A 5 -12.58 5.92 -47.65
CA ALA A 5 -12.80 6.93 -46.60
C ALA A 5 -13.47 6.35 -45.34
N LYS A 6 -14.26 5.28 -45.47
CA LYS A 6 -14.85 4.55 -44.34
C LYS A 6 -13.78 3.82 -43.53
N LEU A 7 -12.83 3.18 -44.21
CA LEU A 7 -11.75 2.43 -43.58
C LEU A 7 -10.74 3.38 -42.90
N ASP A 8 -10.45 4.53 -43.50
CA ASP A 8 -9.62 5.57 -42.89
C ASP A 8 -10.23 6.08 -41.56
N ARG A 9 -11.54 6.34 -41.55
CA ARG A 9 -12.26 6.77 -40.33
C ARG A 9 -12.21 5.70 -39.24
N LEU A 10 -12.48 4.44 -39.58
CA LEU A 10 -12.41 3.33 -38.62
C LEU A 10 -10.98 3.16 -38.08
N GLY A 11 -9.95 3.31 -38.92
CA GLY A 11 -8.56 3.27 -38.51
C GLY A 11 -8.22 4.38 -37.50
N ALA A 12 -8.68 5.61 -37.75
CA ALA A 12 -8.47 6.74 -36.85
C ALA A 12 -9.19 6.56 -35.50
N GLU A 13 -10.43 6.07 -35.51
CA GLU A 13 -11.18 5.77 -34.29
C GLU A 13 -10.52 4.67 -33.47
N LEU A 14 -10.05 3.59 -34.13
CA LEU A 14 -9.32 2.51 -33.49
C LEU A 14 -8.01 3.00 -32.88
N ALA A 15 -7.25 3.86 -33.58
CA ALA A 15 -6.02 4.45 -33.05
C ALA A 15 -6.30 5.30 -31.81
N LYS A 16 -7.37 6.11 -31.81
CA LYS A 16 -7.79 6.90 -30.66
C LYS A 16 -8.20 6.03 -29.48
N ALA A 17 -8.95 4.96 -29.73
CA ALA A 17 -9.35 4.01 -28.70
C ALA A 17 -8.14 3.31 -28.07
N ARG A 18 -7.17 2.88 -28.88
CA ARG A 18 -5.92 2.27 -28.42
C ARG A 18 -5.09 3.24 -27.57
N LYS A 19 -4.97 4.50 -27.99
CA LYS A 19 -4.28 5.54 -27.21
C LYS A 19 -4.95 5.73 -25.84
N LYS A 20 -6.28 5.89 -25.83
CA LYS A 20 -7.03 6.04 -24.58
C LYS A 20 -6.87 4.83 -23.67
N LYS A 21 -6.88 3.61 -24.23
CA LYS A 21 -6.61 2.38 -23.46
C LYS A 21 -5.23 2.44 -22.79
N ALA A 22 -4.18 2.77 -23.54
CA ALA A 22 -2.83 2.86 -22.99
C ALA A 22 -2.72 3.91 -21.87
N GLU A 23 -3.42 5.05 -21.99
CA GLU A 23 -3.49 6.07 -20.94
C GLU A 23 -4.17 5.53 -19.66
N TRP A 24 -5.26 4.77 -19.81
CA TRP A 24 -5.93 4.14 -18.67
C TRP A 24 -5.08 3.04 -18.02
N ASP A 25 -4.42 2.20 -18.82
CA ASP A 25 -3.52 1.16 -18.32
C ASP A 25 -2.36 1.79 -17.51
N ALA A 26 -1.80 2.91 -17.97
CA ALA A 26 -0.79 3.65 -17.23
C ALA A 26 -1.33 4.24 -15.91
N LYS A 27 -2.56 4.78 -15.93
CA LYS A 27 -3.22 5.32 -14.73
C LYS A 27 -3.51 4.24 -13.69
N VAL A 28 -3.94 3.05 -14.12
CA VAL A 28 -4.16 1.90 -13.22
C VAL A 28 -2.85 1.55 -12.52
N LYS A 29 -1.76 1.39 -13.27
CA LYS A 29 -0.44 1.07 -12.69
C LYS A 29 0.05 2.12 -11.70
N ASP A 30 -0.17 3.41 -11.98
CA ASP A 30 0.19 4.50 -11.05
C ASP A 30 -0.65 4.45 -9.77
N LEU A 31 -1.96 4.24 -9.88
CA LEU A 31 -2.85 4.12 -8.73
C LEU A 31 -2.50 2.91 -7.85
N GLU A 32 -2.22 1.75 -8.45
CA GLU A 32 -1.77 0.55 -7.71
C GLU A 32 -0.42 0.75 -7.02
N ARG A 33 0.47 1.56 -7.60
CA ARG A 33 1.74 1.92 -6.94
C ARG A 33 1.45 2.81 -5.73
N ARG A 34 0.71 3.91 -5.94
CA ARG A 34 0.38 4.88 -4.90
C ARG A 34 -0.40 4.28 -3.75
N TYR A 35 -1.35 3.39 -4.04
CA TYR A 35 -2.13 2.70 -3.02
C TYR A 35 -1.23 1.88 -2.09
N ARG A 36 -0.28 1.12 -2.64
CA ARG A 36 0.68 0.34 -1.83
C ARG A 36 1.64 1.23 -1.06
N GLU A 37 2.08 2.35 -1.64
CA GLU A 37 2.94 3.32 -0.96
C GLU A 37 2.23 3.97 0.23
N GLU A 38 0.95 4.32 0.06
CA GLU A 38 0.12 4.88 1.14
C GLU A 38 -0.14 3.84 2.24
N GLU A 39 -0.55 2.62 1.88
CA GLU A 39 -0.79 1.53 2.84
C GLU A 39 0.46 1.24 3.69
N ASN A 40 1.64 1.18 3.06
CA ASN A 40 2.90 1.02 3.79
C ASN A 40 3.19 2.20 4.73
N SER A 41 2.90 3.43 4.29
CA SER A 41 3.14 4.63 5.08
C SER A 41 2.20 4.71 6.28
N GLU A 42 0.91 4.39 6.09
CA GLU A 42 -0.07 4.29 7.18
C GLU A 42 0.35 3.23 8.21
N ILE A 43 0.84 2.07 7.77
CA ILE A 43 1.39 1.05 8.68
C ILE A 43 2.58 1.62 9.46
N HIS A 44 3.54 2.27 8.78
CA HIS A 44 4.69 2.88 9.45
C HIS A 44 4.29 3.95 10.47
N GLU A 45 3.32 4.81 10.14
CA GLU A 45 2.79 5.83 11.04
C GLU A 45 2.07 5.22 12.23
N MET A 46 1.24 4.18 12.04
CA MET A 46 0.58 3.48 13.15
C MET A 46 1.58 2.82 14.09
N VAL A 47 2.64 2.22 13.55
CA VAL A 47 3.71 1.57 14.33
C VAL A 47 4.49 2.60 15.14
N HIS A 48 4.82 3.74 14.54
CA HIS A 48 5.53 4.82 15.22
C HIS A 48 4.65 5.54 16.24
N ALA A 49 3.36 5.75 15.94
CA ALA A 49 2.38 6.35 16.87
C ALA A 49 2.09 5.44 18.07
N ALA A 50 2.17 4.12 17.89
CA ALA A 50 2.12 3.15 18.98
C ALA A 50 3.47 3.02 19.73
N ASN A 51 4.53 3.68 19.23
CA ASN A 51 5.91 3.65 19.73
C ASN A 51 6.43 2.20 19.88
N LEU A 52 6.03 1.35 18.92
CA LEU A 52 6.45 -0.04 18.81
C LEU A 52 7.62 -0.17 17.83
N ASN A 53 8.63 -0.96 18.17
CA ASN A 53 9.67 -1.35 17.21
C ASN A 53 9.20 -2.53 16.32
N PRO A 54 9.91 -2.85 15.21
CA PRO A 54 9.49 -3.92 14.28
C PRO A 54 9.34 -5.31 14.92
N ASP A 55 10.11 -5.61 15.96
CA ASP A 55 10.05 -6.90 16.67
C ASP A 55 8.78 -6.98 17.53
N GLN A 56 8.44 -5.90 18.23
CA GLN A 56 7.21 -5.78 19.03
C GLN A 56 5.96 -5.79 18.15
N LEU A 57 6.00 -5.11 16.99
CA LEU A 57 4.93 -5.20 16.00
C LEU A 57 4.76 -6.63 15.49
N SER A 58 5.86 -7.33 15.20
CA SER A 58 5.82 -8.71 14.71
C SER A 58 5.23 -9.66 15.75
N GLU A 59 5.53 -9.46 17.03
CA GLU A 59 4.95 -10.21 18.14
C GLU A 59 3.45 -9.91 18.30
N LEU A 60 3.06 -8.64 18.23
CA LEU A 60 1.66 -8.22 18.24
C LEU A 60 0.85 -8.86 17.10
N LEU A 61 1.39 -8.85 15.88
CA LEU A 61 0.78 -9.48 14.70
C LEU A 61 0.64 -11.00 14.86
N ARG A 62 1.64 -11.67 15.47
CA ARG A 62 1.56 -13.10 15.80
C ARG A 62 0.45 -13.40 16.80
N MET A 63 0.25 -12.54 17.80
CA MET A 63 -0.82 -12.70 18.79
C MET A 63 -2.20 -12.57 18.13
N PHE A 64 -2.42 -11.56 17.28
CA PHE A 64 -3.67 -11.41 16.52
C PHE A 64 -3.94 -12.59 15.58
N ALA A 65 -2.91 -13.10 14.90
CA ALA A 65 -3.04 -14.27 14.01
C ALA A 65 -3.39 -15.57 14.77
N ALA A 66 -3.15 -15.62 16.08
CA ALA A 66 -3.46 -16.75 16.95
C ALA A 66 -4.83 -16.62 17.67
N ASP A 67 -5.71 -15.71 17.22
CA ASP A 67 -6.99 -15.35 17.87
C ASP A 67 -6.85 -14.87 19.32
N MET A 68 -5.63 -14.49 19.73
CA MET A 68 -5.40 -13.86 21.02
C MET A 68 -5.46 -12.35 20.83
N VAL A 69 -6.58 -11.74 21.24
CA VAL A 69 -6.65 -10.28 21.37
C VAL A 69 -5.80 -9.88 22.58
N PRO A 70 -4.65 -9.22 22.38
CA PRO A 70 -3.82 -8.78 23.49
C PRO A 70 -4.61 -7.78 24.32
N LYS A 71 -4.60 -7.94 25.65
CA LYS A 71 -5.23 -6.97 26.53
C LYS A 71 -4.51 -5.63 26.41
N PRO A 72 -5.20 -4.49 26.60
CA PRO A 72 -4.59 -3.16 26.54
C PRO A 72 -3.35 -3.02 27.45
N GLU A 73 -3.29 -3.73 28.58
CA GLU A 73 -2.13 -3.69 29.47
C GLU A 73 -0.86 -4.30 28.84
N VAL A 74 -1.01 -5.32 27.99
CA VAL A 74 0.12 -5.99 27.30
C VAL A 74 0.68 -5.11 26.18
N ILE A 75 -0.20 -4.42 25.46
CA ILE A 75 0.19 -3.45 24.43
C ILE A 75 0.93 -2.27 25.06
N ASN A 76 0.46 -1.78 26.21
CA ASN A 76 1.12 -0.70 26.95
C ASN A 76 2.45 -1.12 27.61
N SER A 77 2.61 -2.39 28.01
CA SER A 77 3.88 -2.87 28.56
C SER A 77 4.97 -2.98 27.50
N MET A 78 4.63 -3.44 26.29
CA MET A 78 5.56 -3.43 25.15
C MET A 78 6.09 -2.02 24.86
N ASN A 79 5.25 -1.00 25.03
CA ASN A 79 5.63 0.40 24.81
C ASN A 79 6.66 0.97 25.82
N ASN A 80 6.78 0.37 27.01
CA ASN A 80 7.59 0.90 28.11
C ASN A 80 8.95 0.19 28.30
N GLU A 81 9.28 -0.80 27.46
CA GLU A 81 10.53 -1.57 27.61
C GLU A 81 11.77 -0.88 27.02
N GLU A 82 11.62 0.25 26.32
CA GLU A 82 12.75 1.01 25.74
C GLU A 82 13.30 2.12 26.66
N GLU A 83 12.59 2.60 27.70
CA GLU A 83 13.12 3.65 28.60
C GLU A 83 14.20 3.16 29.59
N LYS A 84 14.56 1.86 29.60
CA LYS A 84 15.52 1.29 30.56
C LYS A 84 16.86 0.84 29.98
N GLN A 85 17.15 1.13 28.70
CA GLN A 85 18.41 0.67 28.07
C GLN A 85 19.45 1.78 27.82
N ASP A 86 19.14 3.05 28.14
CA ASP A 86 20.08 4.18 27.99
C ASP A 86 20.81 4.58 29.30
N GLU A 87 20.97 3.66 30.26
CA GLU A 87 21.86 3.86 31.43
C GLU A 87 22.69 2.59 31.74
N VAL A 88 23.70 2.28 30.92
CA VAL A 88 24.94 1.57 31.33
C VAL A 88 26.13 2.04 30.52
#